data_AF-A0A923YDD8-F1
#
_entry.id   AF-A0A923YDD8-F1
#
_cell.length_a   1.000
_cell.length_b   1.000
_cell.length_c   1.000
_cell.angle_alpha   90.00
_cell.angle_beta   90.00
_cell.angle_gamma   90.00
#
_symmetry.space_group_name_H-M   'P 1'
#
loop_
_entity.id
_entity.type
_entity.pdbx_description
1 polymer ?
#
loop_
_entity_poly.entity_id
_entity_poly.type
_entity_poly.pdbx_seq_one_letter_code
_entity_poly.pdbx_strand_id
1 'polypeptide(L)'
;MKAARVAFGGALHDAVPHADGVQLEDGRVLAEDAVVWLPPFEVGTIIALGLNYADHVKELSKELTVTAQDEPLVFLKGPGSLIGHRGFTRRPNGVNFMHYECERAVVIGRSAKHVKRADAMQHVAGYT
;
A
#
# COMPACT_ATOMS: atom_id res chain seq x y z
N MET A 1 -8.26 -14.13 3.72
CA MET A 1 -9.27 -13.34 4.46
C MET A 1 -8.84 -11.88 4.38
N LYS A 2 -9.78 -10.94 4.22
CA LYS A 2 -9.45 -9.50 4.26
C LYS A 2 -9.34 -9.08 5.72
N ALA A 3 -8.31 -8.30 6.04
CA ALA A 3 -8.06 -7.76 7.38
C ALA A 3 -7.91 -6.24 7.30
N ALA A 4 -8.23 -5.56 8.39
CA ALA A 4 -8.14 -4.12 8.56
C ALA A 4 -7.72 -3.78 9.98
N ARG A 5 -7.29 -2.54 10.17
CA ARG A 5 -7.05 -1.94 11.50
C ARG A 5 -7.81 -0.62 11.58
N VAL A 6 -8.46 -0.39 12.70
CA VAL A 6 -9.25 0.81 12.94
C VAL A 6 -9.00 1.35 14.35
N ALA A 7 -9.17 2.65 14.54
CA ALA A 7 -9.28 3.26 15.87
C ALA A 7 -10.75 3.58 16.17
N PHE A 8 -11.23 3.13 17.33
CA PHE A 8 -12.59 3.36 17.81
C PHE A 8 -12.62 3.35 19.34
N GLY A 9 -13.35 4.29 19.94
CA GLY A 9 -13.50 4.38 21.39
C GLY A 9 -12.19 4.56 22.16
N GLY A 10 -11.19 5.22 21.55
CA GLY A 10 -9.88 5.46 22.17
C GLY A 10 -8.89 4.29 22.12
N ALA A 11 -9.23 3.21 21.41
CA ALA A 11 -8.35 2.04 21.24
C ALA A 11 -8.18 1.68 19.76
N LEU A 12 -7.11 0.93 19.46
CA LEU A 12 -6.87 0.32 18.16
C LEU A 12 -7.46 -1.09 18.16
N HIS A 13 -8.07 -1.49 17.06
CA HIS A 13 -8.71 -2.79 16.88
C HIS A 13 -8.27 -3.40 15.57
N ASP A 14 -7.97 -4.70 15.58
CA ASP A 14 -8.01 -5.51 14.37
C ASP A 14 -9.47 -5.70 13.96
N ALA A 15 -9.70 -5.76 12.65
CA ALA A 15 -11.04 -5.78 12.11
C ALA A 15 -11.13 -6.57 10.79
N VAL A 16 -12.33 -7.00 10.46
CA VAL A 16 -12.64 -7.69 9.20
C VAL A 16 -13.86 -7.05 8.54
N PRO A 17 -13.98 -7.12 7.20
CA PRO A 17 -15.18 -6.67 6.52
C PRO A 17 -16.42 -7.44 7.00
N HIS A 18 -17.52 -6.72 7.20
CA HIS A 18 -18.83 -7.26 7.57
C HIS A 18 -19.90 -6.71 6.61
N ALA A 19 -21.03 -7.41 6.45
CA ALA A 19 -22.09 -6.98 5.52
C ALA A 19 -22.64 -5.59 5.87
N ASP A 20 -22.75 -5.29 7.17
CA ASP A 20 -23.25 -4.03 7.70
C ASP A 20 -22.14 -3.01 8.07
N GLY A 21 -20.90 -3.25 7.63
CA GLY A 21 -19.77 -2.34 7.86
C GLY A 21 -18.46 -3.06 8.20
N VAL A 22 -17.92 -2.78 9.38
CA VAL A 22 -16.66 -3.38 9.87
C VAL A 22 -16.88 -4.07 11.20
N GLN A 23 -16.39 -5.30 11.32
CA GLN A 23 -16.46 -6.09 12.55
C GLN A 23 -15.11 -6.04 13.26
N LEU A 24 -15.11 -5.60 14.51
CA LEU A 24 -13.95 -5.61 15.39
C LEU A 24 -13.65 -7.03 15.89
N GLU A 25 -12.43 -7.28 16.36
CA GLU A 25 -12.03 -8.57 16.93
C GLU A 25 -12.89 -9.06 18.11
N ASP A 26 -13.52 -8.14 18.84
CA ASP A 26 -14.43 -8.45 19.94
C ASP A 26 -15.88 -8.73 19.52
N GLY A 27 -16.15 -8.72 18.22
CA GLY A 27 -17.44 -9.06 17.63
C GLY A 27 -18.39 -7.89 17.41
N ARG A 28 -18.06 -6.67 17.88
CA ARG A 28 -18.86 -5.48 17.58
C ARG A 28 -18.83 -5.17 16.09
N VAL A 29 -19.99 -4.81 15.52
CA VAL A 29 -20.13 -4.34 14.15
C VAL A 29 -20.40 -2.85 14.17
N LEU A 30 -19.60 -2.09 13.44
CA LEU A 30 -19.69 -0.64 13.36
C LEU A 30 -19.87 -0.21 11.91
N ALA A 31 -20.56 0.91 11.71
CA ALA A 31 -20.59 1.57 10.41
C ALA A 31 -19.17 2.03 10.03
N GLU A 32 -18.84 1.98 8.73
CA GLU A 32 -17.50 2.31 8.24
C GLU A 32 -17.08 3.77 8.48
N ASP A 33 -18.05 4.67 8.67
CA ASP A 33 -17.86 6.09 8.97
C ASP A 33 -17.83 6.40 10.47
N ALA A 34 -18.12 5.41 11.32
CA ALA A 34 -18.02 5.54 12.78
C ALA A 34 -16.61 5.28 13.32
N VAL A 35 -15.67 4.85 12.46
CA VAL A 35 -14.30 4.48 12.83
C VAL A 35 -13.26 5.33 12.10
N VAL A 36 -12.07 5.43 12.68
CA VAL A 36 -10.90 5.98 11.99
C VAL A 36 -10.10 4.82 11.42
N TRP A 37 -10.01 4.71 10.09
CA TRP A 37 -9.23 3.65 9.46
C TRP A 37 -7.73 3.90 9.57
N LEU A 38 -6.98 2.82 9.74
CA LEU A 38 -5.52 2.82 9.80
C LEU A 38 -4.96 1.97 8.64
N PRO A 39 -3.65 2.05 8.37
CA PRO A 39 -2.99 1.03 7.55
C PRO A 39 -3.29 -0.37 8.13
N PRO A 40 -3.53 -1.38 7.28
CA PRO A 40 -4.05 -2.69 7.71
C PRO A 40 -3.07 -3.52 8.56
N PHE A 41 -1.83 -3.06 8.73
CA PHE A 41 -0.80 -3.63 9.59
C PHE A 41 0.24 -2.55 9.93
N GLU A 42 1.15 -2.84 10.85
CA GLU A 42 2.32 -1.99 11.10
C GLU A 42 3.31 -2.13 9.94
N VAL A 43 3.35 -1.13 9.07
CA VAL A 43 4.16 -1.16 7.84
C VAL A 43 5.63 -0.86 8.17
N GLY A 44 6.52 -1.75 7.70
CA GLY A 44 7.96 -1.55 7.78
C GLY A 44 8.51 -0.72 6.62
N THR A 45 9.56 -1.21 5.97
CA THR A 45 10.16 -0.55 4.79
C THR A 45 9.24 -0.66 3.58
N ILE A 46 8.99 0.46 2.91
CA ILE A 46 8.21 0.51 1.66
C ILE A 46 9.17 0.70 0.49
N ILE A 47 9.11 -0.23 -0.44
CA ILE A 47 9.87 -0.23 -1.69
C ILE A 47 8.87 -0.08 -2.84
N ALA A 48 9.03 0.94 -3.66
CA ALA A 48 8.17 1.23 -4.81
C ALA A 48 8.94 1.10 -6.13
N LEU A 49 8.22 0.82 -7.21
CA LEU A 49 8.78 0.59 -8.54
C LEU A 49 8.29 1.64 -9.52
N GLY A 50 9.21 2.44 -10.06
CA GLY A 50 8.92 3.34 -11.16
C GLY A 50 8.87 2.59 -12.49
N LEU A 51 8.09 3.11 -13.44
CA LEU A 51 8.05 2.65 -14.84
C LEU A 51 7.67 1.16 -15.03
N ASN A 52 6.92 0.59 -14.10
CA ASN A 52 6.64 -0.85 -14.07
C ASN A 52 5.41 -1.29 -14.88
N TYR A 53 4.89 -0.40 -15.75
CA TYR A 53 3.82 -0.70 -16.71
C TYR A 53 4.27 -0.33 -18.12
N ALA A 54 4.07 -1.24 -19.08
CA ALA A 54 4.60 -1.12 -20.44
C ALA A 54 4.15 0.15 -21.18
N ASP A 55 2.93 0.62 -20.90
CA ASP A 55 2.38 1.83 -21.54
C ASP A 55 3.02 3.11 -20.97
N HIS A 56 3.42 3.12 -19.69
CA HIS A 56 4.18 4.22 -19.09
C HIS A 56 5.60 4.32 -19.64
N VAL A 57 6.26 3.18 -19.92
CA VAL A 57 7.59 3.17 -20.54
C VAL A 57 7.54 3.83 -21.93
N LYS A 58 6.49 3.58 -22.71
CA LYS A 58 6.33 4.19 -24.05
C LYS A 58 6.15 5.71 -23.97
N GLU A 59 5.43 6.21 -22.97
CA GLU A 59 5.21 7.65 -22.76
C GLU A 59 6.51 8.41 -22.50
N LEU A 60 7.40 7.83 -21.66
CA LEU A 60 8.66 8.44 -21.26
C LEU A 60 9.88 8.01 -22.09
N SER A 61 9.74 7.04 -23.00
CA SER A 61 10.82 6.50 -23.84
C SER A 61 11.55 7.51 -24.74
N LYS A 62 10.98 8.71 -24.92
CA LYS A 62 11.65 9.81 -25.66
C LYS A 62 12.58 10.65 -24.80
N GLU A 63 12.41 10.62 -23.48
CA GLU A 63 13.14 11.50 -22.54
C GLU A 63 14.00 10.74 -21.54
N LEU A 64 13.74 9.44 -21.31
CA LEU A 64 14.52 8.58 -20.43
C LEU A 64 15.42 7.62 -21.23
N THR A 65 16.66 7.47 -20.80
CA THR A 65 17.59 6.43 -21.26
C THR A 65 17.31 5.05 -20.64
N VAL A 66 16.30 4.94 -19.77
CA VAL A 66 15.91 3.71 -19.09
C VAL A 66 14.98 2.91 -19.99
N THR A 67 15.36 1.68 -20.28
CA THR A 67 14.60 0.72 -21.10
C THR A 67 13.99 -0.36 -20.21
N ALA A 68 13.02 -1.12 -20.75
CA ALA A 68 12.43 -2.28 -20.06
C ALA A 68 13.43 -3.43 -19.78
N GLN A 69 14.68 -3.30 -20.23
CA GLN A 69 15.76 -4.28 -20.06
C GLN A 69 16.73 -3.91 -18.92
N ASP A 70 16.59 -2.71 -18.34
CA ASP A 70 17.40 -2.26 -17.22
C ASP A 70 16.87 -2.81 -15.88
N GLU A 71 17.71 -2.77 -14.85
CA GLU A 71 17.30 -3.11 -13.49
C GLU A 71 16.07 -2.27 -13.08
N PRO A 72 15.12 -2.83 -12.29
CA PRO A 72 13.93 -2.10 -11.89
C PRO A 72 14.30 -0.77 -11.21
N LEU A 73 13.65 0.33 -11.62
CA LEU A 73 13.79 1.61 -10.95
C LEU A 73 13.11 1.55 -9.59
N VAL A 74 13.92 1.44 -8.54
CA VAL A 74 13.44 1.30 -7.16
C VAL A 74 13.62 2.60 -6.39
N PHE A 75 12.61 2.98 -5.60
CA PHE A 75 12.71 4.06 -4.62
C PHE A 75 11.99 3.70 -3.31
N LEU A 76 12.30 4.46 -2.25
CA LEU A 76 11.75 4.24 -0.91
C LEU A 76 10.66 5.25 -0.57
N LYS A 77 9.64 4.81 0.16
CA LYS A 77 8.69 5.70 0.82
C LYS A 77 8.86 5.61 2.34
N GLY A 78 8.89 6.76 3.01
CA GLY A 78 8.98 6.81 4.46
C GLY A 78 7.65 6.44 5.13
N PRO A 79 7.68 5.94 6.38
CA PRO A 79 6.47 5.54 7.12
C PRO A 79 5.50 6.71 7.33
N GLY A 80 6.00 7.95 7.44
CA GLY A 80 5.16 9.15 7.55
C GLY A 80 4.33 9.48 6.29
N SER A 81 4.47 8.72 5.21
CA SER A 81 3.63 8.85 4.01
C SER A 81 2.36 8.00 4.05
N LEU A 82 2.22 7.12 5.05
CA LEU A 82 1.08 6.22 5.19
C LEU A 82 -0.13 6.96 5.75
N ILE A 83 -1.29 6.65 5.17
CA ILE A 83 -2.60 7.06 5.68
C ILE A 83 -3.55 5.87 5.59
N GLY A 84 -4.49 5.77 6.52
CA GLY A 84 -5.57 4.78 6.43
C GLY A 84 -6.60 5.15 5.37
N HIS A 85 -7.49 4.20 5.07
CA HIS A 85 -8.62 4.43 4.16
C HIS A 85 -9.45 5.66 4.63
N ARG A 86 -9.99 6.45 3.69
CA ARG A 86 -10.70 7.72 3.97
C ARG A 86 -9.86 8.80 4.68
N GLY A 87 -8.55 8.57 4.86
CA GLY A 87 -7.63 9.61 5.30
C GLY A 87 -7.47 10.71 4.24
N PHE A 88 -7.01 11.87 4.67
CA PHE A 88 -6.81 13.02 3.81
C PHE A 88 -5.34 13.17 3.42
N THR A 89 -5.06 13.21 2.11
CA THR A 89 -3.73 13.59 1.59
C THR A 89 -3.60 15.11 1.56
N ARG A 90 -2.46 15.64 2.01
CA ARG A 90 -2.17 17.08 1.94
C ARG A 90 -1.44 17.42 0.65
N ARG A 91 -2.03 18.28 -0.19
CA ARG A 91 -1.33 18.92 -1.30
C ARG A 91 -0.37 20.00 -0.78
N PRO A 92 0.93 19.97 -1.10
CA PRO A 92 1.84 21.04 -0.69
C PRO A 92 1.55 22.37 -1.39
N ASN A 93 1.84 23.48 -0.71
CA ASN A 93 1.67 24.82 -1.28
C ASN A 93 2.61 25.03 -2.48
N GLY A 94 2.13 25.72 -3.52
CA GLY A 94 2.92 26.05 -4.71
C GLY A 94 3.15 24.89 -5.68
N VAL A 95 2.58 23.70 -5.43
CA VAL A 95 2.66 22.58 -6.37
C VAL A 95 1.67 22.79 -7.51
N ASN A 96 2.17 22.75 -8.76
CA ASN A 96 1.33 22.80 -9.96
C ASN A 96 0.74 21.43 -10.31
N PHE A 97 1.52 20.35 -10.15
CA PHE A 97 1.15 18.99 -10.51
C PHE A 97 1.28 18.04 -9.31
N MET A 98 0.16 17.49 -8.87
CA MET A 98 0.09 16.42 -7.89
C MET A 98 -0.76 15.31 -8.49
N HIS A 99 -0.13 14.19 -8.80
CA HIS A 99 -0.79 13.05 -9.43
C HIS A 99 -1.04 11.95 -8.40
N TYR A 100 -2.07 11.14 -8.65
CA TYR A 100 -2.28 9.90 -7.91
C TYR A 100 -1.75 8.74 -8.73
N GLU A 101 -1.28 7.70 -8.04
CA GLU A 101 -0.79 6.47 -8.64
C GLU A 101 -1.48 5.31 -7.92
N CYS A 102 -2.37 4.61 -8.64
CA CYS A 102 -3.05 3.43 -8.13
C CYS A 102 -2.18 2.21 -8.41
N GLU A 103 -1.60 1.63 -7.36
CA GLU A 103 -0.65 0.52 -7.46
C GLU A 103 -1.13 -0.69 -6.67
N ARG A 104 -0.72 -1.88 -7.11
CA ARG A 104 -0.86 -3.09 -6.31
C ARG A 104 0.29 -3.17 -5.31
N ALA A 105 -0.02 -3.16 -4.02
CA ALA A 105 0.98 -3.37 -2.98
C ALA A 105 1.16 -4.87 -2.70
N VAL A 106 2.42 -5.32 -2.63
CA VAL A 106 2.77 -6.69 -2.24
C VAL A 106 3.29 -6.67 -0.81
N VAL A 107 2.64 -7.41 0.08
CA VAL A 107 3.03 -7.48 1.50
C VAL A 107 3.93 -8.70 1.72
N ILE A 108 5.16 -8.46 2.17
CA ILE A 108 6.13 -9.51 2.48
C ILE A 108 5.89 -10.03 3.90
N GLY A 109 5.64 -11.34 4.03
CA GLY A 109 5.38 -12.00 5.31
C GLY A 109 6.54 -12.78 5.88
N ARG A 110 7.60 -13.01 5.09
CA ARG A 110 8.77 -13.80 5.50
C ARG A 110 10.04 -13.11 5.06
N SER A 111 11.01 -12.99 5.98
CA SER A 111 12.33 -12.45 5.67
C SER A 111 12.93 -13.15 4.44
N ALA A 112 13.50 -12.35 3.53
CA ALA A 112 13.96 -12.80 2.23
C ALA A 112 15.35 -12.21 1.95
N LYS A 113 16.24 -13.04 1.40
CA LYS A 113 17.56 -12.62 0.90
C LYS A 113 17.99 -13.59 -0.21
N HIS A 114 18.43 -13.05 -1.36
CA HIS A 114 18.83 -13.84 -2.53
C HIS A 114 17.81 -14.90 -2.96
N VAL A 115 16.51 -14.55 -2.90
CA VAL A 115 15.42 -15.47 -3.24
C VAL A 115 15.34 -15.65 -4.76
N LYS A 116 15.27 -16.90 -5.21
CA LYS A 116 15.06 -17.19 -6.63
C LYS A 116 13.66 -16.77 -7.06
N ARG A 117 13.50 -16.34 -8.31
CA ARG A 117 12.20 -15.93 -8.88
C ARG A 117 11.08 -16.96 -8.63
N ALA A 118 11.38 -18.25 -8.80
CA ALA A 118 10.40 -19.33 -8.62
C ALA A 118 9.88 -19.45 -7.17
N ASP A 119 10.67 -19.01 -6.19
CA ASP A 119 10.35 -19.11 -4.77
C ASP A 119 9.77 -17.79 -4.22
N ALA A 120 9.78 -16.70 -4.99
CA ALA A 120 9.39 -15.36 -4.54
C ALA A 120 7.99 -15.33 -3.90
N MET A 121 7.02 -16.03 -4.51
CA MET A 121 5.65 -16.05 -4.03
C MET A 121 5.47 -16.73 -2.67
N GLN A 122 6.42 -17.56 -2.24
CA GLN A 122 6.40 -18.21 -0.93
C GLN A 122 6.69 -17.23 0.23
N HIS A 123 7.17 -16.01 -0.08
CA HIS A 123 7.46 -14.96 0.89
C HIS A 123 6.35 -13.90 1.00
N VAL A 124 5.34 -13.94 0.12
CA VAL A 124 4.24 -12.98 0.09
C VAL A 124 3.16 -13.38 1.08
N ALA A 125 2.81 -12.50 2.03
CA ALA A 125 1.69 -12.68 2.95
C ALA A 125 0.35 -12.32 2.30
N GLY A 126 0.35 -11.36 1.38
CA GLY A 126 -0.86 -10.89 0.75
C GLY A 126 -0.65 -9.65 -0.11
N TYR A 127 -1.77 -9.02 -0.44
CA TYR A 127 -1.82 -7.81 -1.25
C TYR A 127 -2.81 -6.83 -0.64
N THR A 128 -2.60 -5.55 -0.90
CA THR A 128 -3.54 -4.47 -0.60
C THR A 128 -3.54 -3.44 -1.72
#